data_AF-A0A940ZYI8-F1
#
_entry.id   AF-A0A940ZYI8-F1
#
_cell.length_a   1.000
_cell.length_b   1.000
_cell.length_c   1.000
_cell.angle_alpha   90.00
_cell.angle_beta   90.00
_cell.angle_gamma   90.00
#
_symmetry.space_group_name_H-M   'P 1'
#
loop_
_entity.id
_entity.type
_entity.pdbx_description
1 polymer ?
#
loop_
_entity_poly.entity_id
_entity_poly.type
_entity_poly.pdbx_seq_one_letter_code
_entity_poly.pdbx_strand_id
1 'polypeptide(L)'
;KRPFPPEAWRFLTGSAQATKAVTDSVGFNFRAAEGGFVHPGAIIVLTPRGIVSRYMYGITFLPADIQMAVQEAAAEQVRPTISRVLAFCYSYDPQGRRWVLSITRLAGAATLLFAAGFLFFVLKGRSRGKKERARLSQ
;
A
#
# COMPACT_ATOMS: atom_id res chain seq x y z
N LYS A 1 23.17 13.16 -17.41
CA LYS A 1 21.70 13.36 -17.39
C LYS A 1 21.20 13.05 -18.80
N ARG A 2 20.32 12.05 -18.99
CA ARG A 2 19.69 11.83 -20.31
C ARG A 2 18.72 13.00 -20.59
N PRO A 3 18.69 13.55 -21.81
CA PRO A 3 17.68 14.55 -22.17
C PRO A 3 16.29 13.94 -22.05
N PHE A 4 15.35 14.69 -21.46
CA PHE A 4 13.96 14.25 -21.32
C PHE A 4 13.21 14.60 -22.62
N PRO A 5 12.64 13.62 -23.34
CA PRO A 5 11.90 13.89 -24.57
C PRO A 5 10.63 14.71 -24.27
N PRO A 6 10.43 15.89 -24.91
CA PRO A 6 9.25 16.72 -24.68
C PRO A 6 7.94 15.99 -24.94
N GLU A 7 7.92 15.05 -25.89
CA GLU A 7 6.78 14.24 -26.27
C GLU A 7 6.39 13.15 -25.27
N ALA A 8 7.22 12.86 -24.26
CA ALA A 8 6.91 11.83 -23.26
C ALA A 8 5.81 12.24 -22.28
N TRP A 9 5.45 13.53 -22.23
CA TRP A 9 4.37 14.00 -21.38
C TRP A 9 3.33 14.79 -22.18
N ARG A 10 2.07 14.41 -22.01
CA ARG A 10 0.93 15.10 -22.62
C ARG A 10 0.09 15.70 -21.50
N PHE A 11 -0.05 17.03 -21.53
CA PHE A 11 -0.95 17.75 -20.64
C PHE A 11 -2.28 17.94 -21.36
N LEU A 12 -3.37 17.55 -20.70
CA LEU A 12 -4.72 17.61 -21.25
C LEU A 12 -5.56 18.57 -20.41
N THR A 13 -6.44 19.31 -21.09
CA THR A 13 -7.45 20.17 -20.47
C THR A 13 -8.77 20.00 -21.23
N GLY A 14 -9.89 20.36 -20.62
CA GLY A 14 -11.20 20.17 -21.22
C GLY A 14 -12.31 20.89 -20.48
N SER A 15 -13.54 20.73 -20.97
CA SER A 15 -14.74 21.25 -20.31
C SER A 15 -14.97 20.56 -18.96
N ALA A 16 -15.72 21.20 -18.08
CA ALA A 16 -16.07 20.62 -16.78
C ALA A 16 -16.73 19.22 -16.90
N GLN A 17 -17.56 19.02 -17.93
CA GLN A 17 -18.21 17.75 -18.21
C GLN A 17 -17.21 16.66 -18.62
N ALA A 18 -16.27 16.99 -19.51
CA ALA A 18 -15.23 16.04 -19.95
C ALA A 18 -14.29 15.67 -18.80
N THR A 19 -13.86 16.66 -18.02
CA THR A 19 -13.03 16.43 -16.83
C THR A 19 -13.73 15.52 -15.85
N LYS A 20 -15.01 15.80 -15.53
CA LYS A 20 -15.80 14.97 -14.61
C LYS A 20 -15.94 13.53 -15.12
N ALA A 21 -16.24 13.34 -16.41
CA ALA A 21 -16.37 12.00 -16.99
C ALA A 21 -15.08 11.19 -16.86
N VAL A 22 -13.92 11.80 -17.15
CA VAL A 22 -12.62 11.14 -17.02
C VAL A 22 -12.33 10.82 -15.56
N THR A 23 -12.50 11.77 -14.65
CA THR A 23 -12.20 11.55 -13.23
C THR A 23 -13.12 10.51 -12.61
N ASP A 24 -14.41 10.51 -12.95
CA ASP A 24 -15.38 9.50 -12.48
C ASP A 24 -15.00 8.10 -12.96
N SER A 25 -14.52 7.96 -14.20
CA SER A 25 -14.13 6.66 -14.78
C SER A 25 -12.98 5.97 -14.03
N VAL A 26 -12.13 6.76 -13.37
CA VAL A 26 -11.00 6.28 -12.56
C VAL A 26 -11.22 6.50 -11.06
N GLY A 27 -12.44 6.83 -10.63
CA GLY A 27 -12.77 7.04 -9.22
C GLY A 27 -12.05 8.22 -8.54
N PHE A 28 -11.54 9.18 -9.32
CA PHE A 28 -10.89 10.38 -8.80
C PHE A 28 -11.96 11.41 -8.39
N ASN A 29 -12.11 11.61 -7.08
CA ASN A 29 -13.12 12.52 -6.56
C ASN A 29 -12.49 13.87 -6.16
N PHE A 30 -13.12 14.96 -6.54
CA PHE A 30 -12.73 16.31 -6.13
C PHE A 30 -13.98 17.14 -5.82
N ARG A 31 -13.83 18.12 -4.92
CA ARG A 31 -14.93 19.03 -4.53
C ARG A 31 -14.46 20.47 -4.52
N ALA A 32 -15.35 21.39 -4.86
CA ALA A 32 -15.10 22.82 -4.69
C ALA A 32 -15.01 23.17 -3.20
N ALA A 33 -14.12 24.09 -2.86
CA ALA A 33 -13.95 24.66 -1.53
C ALA A 33 -13.56 26.13 -1.64
N GLU A 34 -13.57 26.87 -0.53
CA GLU A 34 -13.08 28.25 -0.52
C GLU A 34 -11.60 28.28 -0.97
N GLY A 35 -11.32 29.05 -2.01
CA GLY A 35 -9.97 29.17 -2.58
C GLY A 35 -9.56 28.07 -3.55
N GLY A 36 -10.44 27.15 -3.96
CA GLY A 36 -10.14 26.20 -5.04
C GLY A 36 -10.85 24.86 -4.95
N PHE A 37 -10.10 23.78 -5.19
CA PHE A 37 -10.62 22.41 -5.18
C PHE A 37 -9.86 21.54 -4.18
N VAL A 38 -10.60 20.80 -3.37
CA VAL A 38 -10.06 19.74 -2.53
C VAL A 38 -10.06 18.45 -3.34
N HIS A 39 -8.87 17.91 -3.58
CA HIS A 39 -8.66 16.68 -4.33
C HIS A 39 -7.54 15.84 -3.70
N PRO A 40 -7.55 14.50 -3.89
CA PRO A 40 -6.44 13.67 -3.46
C PRO A 40 -5.18 13.98 -4.28
N GLY A 41 -4.03 14.04 -3.62
CA GLY A 41 -2.73 13.95 -4.29
C GLY A 41 -2.48 12.49 -4.64
N ALA A 42 -2.67 12.12 -5.90
CA ALA A 42 -2.46 10.74 -6.35
C ALA A 42 -2.05 10.66 -7.81
N ILE A 43 -1.26 9.64 -8.13
CA ILE A 43 -1.00 9.17 -9.51
C ILE A 43 -1.81 7.89 -9.72
N ILE A 44 -2.56 7.83 -10.80
CA ILE A 44 -3.33 6.65 -11.21
C ILE A 44 -2.64 6.05 -12.44
N VAL A 45 -2.28 4.78 -12.36
CA VAL A 45 -1.60 4.07 -13.45
C VAL A 45 -2.58 3.10 -14.10
N LEU A 46 -2.75 3.21 -15.41
CA LEU A 46 -3.66 2.40 -16.21
C LEU A 46 -2.89 1.39 -17.06
N THR A 47 -3.49 0.22 -17.28
CA THR A 47 -3.02 -0.76 -18.27
C THR A 47 -3.31 -0.27 -19.70
N PRO A 48 -2.69 -0.84 -20.74
CA PRO A 48 -3.03 -0.55 -22.13
C PRO A 48 -4.52 -0.74 -22.48
N ARG A 49 -5.22 -1.63 -21.78
CA ARG A 49 -6.68 -1.82 -21.91
C ARG A 49 -7.54 -0.80 -21.14
N GLY A 50 -6.93 0.19 -20.48
CA GLY A 50 -7.63 1.21 -19.71
C GLY A 50 -8.10 0.76 -18.33
N ILE A 51 -7.58 -0.37 -17.83
CA ILE A 51 -7.92 -0.88 -16.50
C ILE A 51 -6.99 -0.21 -15.48
N VAL A 52 -7.51 0.19 -14.31
CA VAL A 52 -6.66 0.74 -13.26
C VAL A 52 -5.77 -0.34 -12.68
N SER A 53 -4.45 -0.22 -12.89
CA SER A 53 -3.45 -1.13 -12.34
C SER A 53 -3.07 -0.75 -10.91
N ARG A 54 -2.90 0.56 -10.63
CA ARG A 54 -2.45 1.05 -9.32
C ARG A 54 -2.89 2.48 -9.01
N TYR A 55 -3.19 2.75 -7.73
CA TYR A 55 -3.28 4.10 -7.17
C TYR A 55 -2.05 4.38 -6.31
N MET A 56 -1.38 5.50 -6.53
CA MET A 56 -0.23 5.93 -5.76
C MET A 56 -0.58 7.23 -5.05
N TYR A 57 -0.84 7.16 -3.75
CA TYR A 57 -1.21 8.33 -2.94
C TYR A 57 0.03 9.08 -2.44
N GLY A 58 -0.08 10.41 -2.39
CA GLY A 58 0.95 11.32 -1.90
C GLY A 58 1.40 12.31 -2.97
N ILE A 59 2.43 13.06 -2.62
CA ILE A 59 3.08 14.06 -3.48
C ILE A 59 4.55 13.71 -3.77
N THR A 60 5.06 12.65 -3.13
CA THR A 60 6.45 12.21 -3.22
C THR A 60 6.48 10.74 -3.56
N PHE A 61 7.21 10.38 -4.61
CA PHE A 61 7.25 9.02 -5.13
C PHE A 61 8.69 8.60 -5.36
N LEU A 62 9.03 7.37 -4.95
CA LEU A 62 10.34 6.82 -5.28
C LEU A 62 10.36 6.41 -6.76
N PRO A 63 11.46 6.64 -7.50
CA PRO A 63 11.56 6.21 -8.90
C PRO A 63 11.28 4.72 -9.10
N ALA A 64 11.70 3.88 -8.14
CA ALA A 64 11.44 2.44 -8.14
C ALA A 64 9.93 2.10 -8.09
N ASP A 65 9.13 2.88 -7.34
CA ASP A 65 7.69 2.64 -7.22
C ASP A 65 6.96 2.97 -8.52
N ILE A 66 7.35 4.06 -9.19
CA ILE A 66 6.79 4.44 -10.50
C ILE A 66 7.17 3.39 -11.55
N GLN A 67 8.44 2.99 -11.61
CA GLN A 67 8.92 1.99 -12.55
C GLN A 67 8.15 0.66 -12.38
N MET A 68 7.97 0.22 -11.14
CA MET A 68 7.20 -0.97 -10.82
C MET A 68 5.73 -0.85 -11.26
N ALA A 69 5.07 0.27 -10.93
CA ALA A 69 3.67 0.47 -11.31
C ALA A 69 3.47 0.46 -12.82
N VAL A 70 4.40 1.04 -13.59
CA VAL A 70 4.35 1.02 -15.06
C VAL A 70 4.60 -0.39 -15.62
N GLN A 71 5.55 -1.15 -15.04
CA GLN A 71 5.81 -2.53 -15.47
C GLN A 71 4.62 -3.45 -15.19
N GLU A 72 3.98 -3.30 -14.03
CA GLU A 72 2.77 -4.05 -13.67
C GLU A 72 1.62 -3.71 -14.62
N ALA A 73 1.43 -2.43 -14.93
CA ALA A 73 0.41 -1.97 -15.87
C ALA A 73 0.66 -2.50 -17.29
N ALA A 74 1.91 -2.50 -17.75
CA ALA A 74 2.29 -3.07 -19.05
C ALA A 74 2.06 -4.59 -19.13
N ALA A 75 2.19 -5.29 -18.00
CA ALA A 75 1.88 -6.71 -17.89
C ALA A 75 0.39 -7.00 -17.63
N GLU A 76 -0.49 -6.00 -17.73
CA GLU A 76 -1.94 -6.11 -17.48
C GLU A 76 -2.27 -6.63 -16.07
N GLN A 77 -1.37 -6.39 -15.09
CA GLN A 77 -1.56 -6.79 -13.70
C GLN A 77 -2.28 -5.68 -12.93
N VAL A 78 -3.32 -6.06 -12.19
CA VAL A 78 -4.03 -5.18 -11.26
C VAL A 78 -3.57 -5.52 -9.84
N ARG A 79 -3.00 -4.54 -9.13
CA ARG A 79 -2.55 -4.75 -7.75
C ARG A 79 -3.30 -3.85 -6.79
N PRO A 80 -3.79 -4.39 -5.66
CA PRO A 80 -4.36 -3.54 -4.63
C PRO A 80 -3.29 -2.60 -4.06
N THR A 81 -3.69 -1.33 -3.86
CA THR A 81 -2.86 -0.25 -3.30
C THR A 81 -2.29 -0.58 -1.91
N ILE A 82 -2.89 -1.54 -1.21
CA ILE A 82 -2.47 -2.03 0.12
C ILE A 82 -1.16 -2.83 0.10
N SER A 83 -0.58 -3.05 -1.08
CA SER A 83 0.72 -3.69 -1.26
C SER A 83 1.88 -3.02 -0.50
N ARG A 84 1.69 -1.89 0.19
CA ARG A 84 2.63 -1.39 1.21
C ARG A 84 2.86 -2.38 2.37
N VAL A 85 1.84 -3.15 2.76
CA VAL A 85 1.97 -4.22 3.77
C VAL A 85 2.73 -5.42 3.19
N LEU A 86 2.54 -5.74 1.90
CA LEU A 86 3.28 -6.81 1.23
C LEU A 86 4.72 -6.39 0.86
N ALA A 87 4.97 -5.13 0.54
CA ALA A 87 6.30 -4.55 0.36
C ALA A 87 7.09 -4.48 1.68
N PHE A 88 6.39 -4.51 2.82
CA PHE A 88 7.04 -4.80 4.09
C PHE A 88 7.46 -6.28 4.19
N CYS A 89 6.88 -7.23 3.48
CA CYS A 89 7.29 -8.65 3.54
C CYS A 89 8.23 -9.06 2.38
N TYR A 90 8.23 -8.32 1.28
CA TYR A 90 9.03 -8.60 0.09
C TYR A 90 9.96 -7.43 -0.23
N SER A 91 11.27 -7.66 -0.16
CA SER A 91 12.29 -6.73 -0.65
C SER A 91 12.60 -7.06 -2.11
N TYR A 92 12.54 -6.07 -3.00
CA TYR A 92 12.93 -6.24 -4.40
C TYR A 92 14.46 -6.31 -4.50
N ASP A 93 14.99 -7.44 -4.98
CA ASP A 93 16.42 -7.63 -5.25
C ASP A 93 16.74 -7.13 -6.67
N PRO A 94 17.51 -6.03 -6.81
CA PRO A 94 17.84 -5.44 -8.11
C PRO A 94 18.77 -6.31 -8.97
N GLN A 95 19.47 -7.31 -8.42
CA GLN A 95 20.35 -8.18 -9.22
C GLN A 95 19.61 -9.38 -9.83
N GLY A 96 18.58 -9.89 -9.15
CA GLY A 96 17.88 -11.10 -9.58
C GLY A 96 16.57 -10.89 -10.35
N ARG A 97 16.03 -9.65 -10.43
CA ARG A 97 14.67 -9.37 -10.94
C ARG A 97 13.58 -10.26 -10.33
N ARG A 98 13.72 -10.62 -9.05
CA ARG A 98 12.81 -11.54 -8.35
C ARG A 98 12.46 -11.03 -6.96
N TRP A 99 11.22 -11.28 -6.56
CA TRP A 99 10.68 -10.93 -5.25
C TRP A 99 11.20 -11.92 -4.20
N VAL A 100 12.06 -11.48 -3.27
CA VAL A 100 12.54 -12.33 -2.17
C VAL A 100 11.71 -12.07 -0.91
N LEU A 101 11.13 -13.14 -0.35
CA LEU A 101 10.50 -13.13 0.98
C LEU A 101 11.55 -12.75 2.02
N SER A 102 11.31 -11.69 2.80
CA SER A 102 12.21 -11.28 3.87
C SER A 102 12.03 -12.23 5.07
N ILE A 103 12.75 -13.35 5.05
CA ILE A 103 12.72 -14.42 6.07
C ILE A 103 12.89 -13.83 7.48
N THR A 104 13.69 -12.78 7.63
CA THR A 104 13.92 -12.06 8.90
C THR A 104 12.64 -11.46 9.48
N ARG A 105 11.75 -10.92 8.63
CA ARG A 105 10.48 -10.32 9.08
C ARG A 105 9.43 -11.39 9.43
N LEU A 106 9.44 -12.52 8.71
CA LEU A 106 8.60 -13.67 9.04
C LEU A 106 9.02 -14.30 10.38
N ALA A 107 10.33 -14.46 10.60
CA ALA A 107 10.88 -14.92 11.87
C ALA A 107 10.56 -13.96 13.02
N GLY A 108 10.66 -12.64 12.79
CA GLY A 108 10.28 -11.64 13.79
C GLY A 108 8.80 -11.69 14.17
N ALA A 109 7.89 -11.85 13.20
CA ALA A 109 6.45 -11.98 13.44
C ALA A 109 6.12 -13.26 14.22
N ALA A 110 6.75 -14.39 13.88
CA ALA A 110 6.58 -15.65 14.60
C ALA A 110 7.01 -15.53 16.06
N THR A 111 8.16 -14.91 16.33
CA THR A 111 8.67 -14.69 17.70
C THR A 111 7.73 -13.81 18.53
N LEU A 112 7.18 -12.74 17.95
CA LEU A 112 6.23 -11.86 18.64
C LEU A 112 4.90 -12.57 18.97
N LEU A 113 4.39 -13.39 18.05
CA LEU A 113 3.19 -14.20 18.30
C LEU A 113 3.42 -15.23 19.41
N PHE A 114 4.59 -15.87 19.43
CA PHE A 114 4.95 -16.83 20.46
C PHE A 114 5.10 -16.15 21.84
N ALA A 115 5.75 -15.00 21.89
CA ALA A 115 5.90 -14.22 23.12
C ALA A 115 4.55 -13.72 23.66
N ALA A 116 3.66 -13.25 22.79
CA ALA A 116 2.31 -12.83 23.17
C ALA A 116 1.46 -14.00 23.68
N GLY A 117 1.53 -15.16 23.02
CA GLY A 117 0.85 -16.38 23.46
C GLY A 117 1.36 -16.89 24.80
N PHE A 118 2.69 -16.87 25.01
CA PHE A 118 3.30 -17.24 26.28
C PHE A 118 2.90 -16.29 27.41
N LEU A 119 2.92 -14.98 27.16
CA LEU A 119 2.50 -13.98 28.15
C LEU A 119 1.02 -14.15 28.51
N PHE A 120 0.14 -14.40 27.53
CA PHE A 120 -1.27 -14.69 27.76
C PHE A 120 -1.47 -15.95 28.62
N PHE A 121 -0.73 -17.02 28.34
CA PHE A 121 -0.77 -18.26 29.11
C PHE A 121 -0.36 -18.04 30.58
N VAL A 122 0.73 -17.31 30.81
CA VAL A 122 1.23 -17.00 32.17
C VAL A 122 0.25 -16.11 32.95
N LEU A 123 -0.31 -15.08 32.31
CA LEU A 123 -1.29 -14.19 32.94
C LEU A 123 -2.61 -14.92 33.26
N LYS A 124 -3.07 -15.80 32.37
CA LYS A 124 -4.25 -16.66 32.61
C LYS A 124 -3.98 -17.72 33.70
N GLY A 125 -2.75 -18.22 33.78
CA GLY A 125 -2.29 -19.11 34.86
C GLY A 125 -2.24 -18.43 36.23
N ARG A 126 -1.77 -17.18 36.32
CA ARG A 126 -1.79 -16.39 37.57
C ARG A 126 -3.20 -16.06 38.06
N SER A 127 -4.16 -15.88 37.14
CA SER A 127 -5.57 -15.66 37.48
C SER A 127 -6.22 -16.88 38.18
N ARG A 128 -5.84 -18.10 37.77
CA ARG A 128 -6.31 -19.35 38.42
C ARG A 128 -5.70 -19.55 39.81
N GLY A 129 -4.40 -19.33 39.97
CA GLY A 129 -3.73 -19.49 41.27
C GLY A 129 -4.16 -18.48 42.35
N LYS A 130 -4.63 -17.28 41.96
CA LYS A 130 -5.15 -16.28 42.90
C LYS A 130 -6.55 -16.63 43.43
N LYS A 131 -7.37 -17.34 42.64
CA LYS A 131 -8.71 -17.80 43.06
C LYS A 131 -8.66 -18.97 44.03
N GLU A 132 -7.65 -19.83 43.93
CA GLU A 132 -7.50 -21.02 44.77
C GLU A 132 -7.01 -20.68 46.18
N ARG A 133 -6.08 -19.73 46.31
CA ARG A 133 -5.59 -19.24 47.62
C ARG A 133 -6.64 -18.45 48.42
N ALA A 134 -7.61 -17.82 47.76
CA ALA A 134 -8.70 -17.11 48.44
C ALA A 134 -9.77 -18.07 49.02
N ARG A 135 -9.80 -19.34 48.58
CA ARG A 135 -10.77 -20.37 49.01
C ARG A 135 -10.28 -21.25 50.15
N LEU A 136 -8.98 -21.24 50.44
CA LEU A 136 -8.32 -21.98 51.53
C LEU A 136 -8.09 -21.14 52.80
N SER A 137 -8.58 -19.89 52.80
CA SER A 137 -8.53 -18.95 53.93
C SER A 137 -9.92 -18.66 54.53
N GLN A 138 -10.93 -19.45 54.15
CA GLN A 138 -12.26 -19.46 54.76
C GLN A 138 -12.49 -20.81 55.43
#